data_AF-A0A969G8D7-F1
#
_entry.id   AF-A0A969G8D7-F1
#
_cell.length_a   1.000
_cell.length_b   1.000
_cell.length_c   1.000
_cell.angle_alpha   90.00
_cell.angle_beta   90.00
_cell.angle_gamma   90.00
#
_symmetry.space_group_name_H-M   'P 1'
#
loop_
_entity.id
_entity.type
_entity.pdbx_description
1 polymer ?
#
loop_
_entity_poly.entity_id
_entity_poly.type
_entity_poly.pdbx_seq_one_letter_code
_entity_poly.pdbx_strand_id
1 'polypeptide(L)'
;MNEYHKQELFDEITIANCNITNGIGEGNLVTLSGKRSAVLGCTLANAQQAQSVLNLPWMQQGVIIHNQFLYPAKKYACLKLESPFSDTTHQRSATRQVLILDNHFETYQGSEKIVEILPAHQQSKMLYDIIFEGNYVNTGTDKSVEYGLMIGGENITIRNNIINGSGANKKRYTGITIADVSLSDKSKNIKAYNNTIYRQDWGKMVVGVQVDKLTENIEVTNNLIYSPLAASCKLTEDLGGKAFADNNAFPKIILSLIKNQYNHLIFN
;
A
#
# COMPACT_ATOMS: atom_id res chain seq x y z
N MET A 1 -2.53 43.28 -7.15
CA MET A 1 -3.05 41.94 -6.78
C MET A 1 -3.14 41.15 -8.06
N ASN A 2 -2.24 40.18 -8.27
CA ASN A 2 -2.35 39.29 -9.41
C ASN A 2 -3.44 38.25 -9.10
N GLU A 3 -4.55 38.29 -9.85
CA GLU A 3 -5.47 37.17 -9.91
C GLU A 3 -4.71 35.99 -10.50
N TYR A 4 -4.30 35.05 -9.64
CA TYR A 4 -3.92 33.74 -10.12
C TYR A 4 -5.15 33.16 -10.82
N HIS A 5 -5.04 32.94 -12.13
CA HIS A 5 -6.02 32.16 -12.88
C HIS A 5 -6.21 30.83 -12.14
N LYS A 6 -7.38 30.66 -11.53
CA LYS A 6 -7.82 29.40 -10.94
C LYS A 6 -7.91 28.40 -12.07
N GLN A 7 -6.94 27.51 -12.17
CA GLN A 7 -6.98 26.43 -13.16
C GLN A 7 -8.12 25.50 -12.73
N GLU A 8 -9.14 25.37 -13.57
CA GLU A 8 -10.19 24.39 -13.34
C GLU A 8 -9.55 23.00 -13.38
N LEU A 9 -9.63 22.30 -12.25
CA LEU A 9 -9.17 20.93 -12.17
C LEU A 9 -10.12 20.05 -12.97
N PHE A 10 -9.59 18.97 -13.53
CA PHE A 10 -10.41 17.98 -14.17
C PHE A 10 -11.45 17.41 -13.20
N ASP A 11 -12.68 17.26 -13.69
CA ASP A 11 -13.81 16.71 -12.96
C ASP A 11 -14.47 15.66 -13.85
N GLU A 12 -14.99 14.58 -13.24
CA GLU A 12 -15.71 13.51 -13.94
C GLU A 12 -14.87 12.77 -15.01
N ILE A 13 -13.58 12.53 -14.75
CA ILE A 13 -12.74 11.71 -15.63
C ILE A 13 -12.86 10.23 -15.29
N THR A 14 -13.14 9.39 -16.29
CA THR A 14 -13.06 7.93 -16.15
C THR A 14 -12.07 7.33 -17.15
N ILE A 15 -11.13 6.54 -16.65
CA ILE A 15 -10.30 5.62 -17.45
C ILE A 15 -10.85 4.22 -17.18
N ALA A 16 -11.42 3.57 -18.18
CA ALA A 16 -12.04 2.26 -18.00
C ALA A 16 -11.65 1.27 -19.10
N ASN A 17 -11.44 0.01 -18.72
CA ASN A 17 -11.17 -1.11 -19.62
C ASN A 17 -10.03 -0.83 -20.61
N CYS A 18 -9.01 -0.10 -20.16
CA CYS A 18 -7.84 0.24 -20.97
C CYS A 18 -6.70 -0.73 -20.70
N ASN A 19 -5.93 -1.04 -21.74
CA ASN A 19 -4.64 -1.72 -21.62
C ASN A 19 -3.52 -0.74 -21.99
N ILE A 20 -2.84 -0.18 -20.98
CA ILE A 20 -1.78 0.82 -21.15
C ILE A 20 -0.47 0.15 -20.75
N THR A 21 0.44 -0.04 -21.71
CA THR A 21 1.67 -0.81 -21.45
C THR A 21 2.88 -0.21 -22.12
N ASN A 22 4.07 -0.62 -21.65
CA ASN A 22 5.36 -0.32 -22.27
C ASN A 22 5.62 1.19 -22.35
N GLY A 23 5.37 1.90 -21.24
CA GLY A 23 5.66 3.33 -21.13
C GLY A 23 7.15 3.62 -21.25
N ILE A 24 7.48 4.68 -21.98
CA ILE A 24 8.85 5.14 -22.24
C ILE A 24 8.93 6.63 -21.87
N GLY A 25 10.03 7.04 -21.22
CA GLY A 25 10.35 8.43 -20.94
C GLY A 25 10.37 8.78 -19.45
N GLU A 26 10.50 10.05 -19.12
CA GLU A 26 10.69 10.50 -17.72
C GLU A 26 9.38 10.68 -16.92
N GLY A 27 8.25 10.16 -17.39
CA GLY A 27 6.93 10.32 -16.75
C GLY A 27 6.37 9.03 -16.15
N ASN A 28 5.28 9.15 -15.39
CA ASN A 28 4.48 7.98 -14.98
C ASN A 28 3.69 7.44 -16.17
N LEU A 29 3.32 6.15 -16.13
CA LEU A 29 2.53 5.55 -17.21
C LEU A 29 1.15 6.20 -17.33
N VAL A 30 0.50 6.48 -16.19
CA VAL A 30 -0.66 7.36 -16.10
C VAL A 30 -0.48 8.34 -14.93
N THR A 31 -0.75 9.61 -15.18
CA THR A 31 -0.96 10.62 -14.13
C THR A 31 -2.37 11.14 -14.23
N LEU A 32 -3.12 11.06 -13.14
CA LEU A 32 -4.50 11.54 -13.07
C LEU A 32 -4.69 12.39 -11.81
N SER A 33 -5.14 13.62 -11.99
CA SER A 33 -5.57 14.49 -10.89
C SER A 33 -6.96 15.00 -11.17
N GLY A 34 -7.89 14.81 -10.25
CA GLY A 34 -9.28 15.22 -10.50
C GLY A 34 -10.26 14.93 -9.37
N LYS A 35 -11.45 15.52 -9.52
CA LYS A 35 -12.61 15.25 -8.68
C LYS A 35 -13.54 14.27 -9.40
N ARG A 36 -14.23 13.41 -8.64
CA ARG A 36 -15.20 12.44 -9.19
C ARG A 36 -14.59 11.61 -10.32
N SER A 37 -13.34 11.21 -10.14
CA SER A 37 -12.58 10.50 -11.17
C SER A 37 -12.45 9.01 -10.85
N ALA A 38 -12.40 8.17 -11.88
CA ALA A 38 -12.39 6.73 -11.74
C ALA A 38 -11.35 6.05 -12.63
N VAL A 39 -10.73 4.98 -12.12
CA VAL A 39 -9.90 4.04 -12.87
C VAL A 39 -10.47 2.64 -12.66
N LEU A 40 -11.05 2.04 -13.70
CA LEU A 40 -11.92 0.86 -13.60
C LEU A 40 -11.47 -0.24 -14.58
N GLY A 41 -11.19 -1.45 -14.11
CA GLY A 41 -11.01 -2.60 -15.02
C GLY A 41 -9.81 -2.48 -15.98
N CYS A 42 -8.79 -1.68 -15.65
CA CYS A 42 -7.66 -1.43 -16.52
C CYS A 42 -6.46 -2.34 -16.21
N THR A 43 -5.65 -2.63 -17.23
CA THR A 43 -4.32 -3.19 -17.06
C THR A 43 -3.29 -2.11 -17.41
N LEU A 44 -2.51 -1.71 -16.42
CA LEU A 44 -1.41 -0.75 -16.58
C LEU A 44 -0.12 -1.49 -16.22
N ALA A 45 0.77 -1.70 -17.20
CA ALA A 45 1.92 -2.59 -17.01
C ALA A 45 3.21 -2.09 -17.69
N ASN A 46 4.34 -2.67 -17.27
CA ASN A 46 5.65 -2.46 -17.91
C ASN A 46 6.05 -0.98 -17.99
N ALA A 47 6.00 -0.29 -16.86
CA ALA A 47 6.49 1.08 -16.73
C ALA A 47 8.02 1.13 -16.49
N GLN A 48 8.77 0.12 -16.95
CA GLN A 48 10.20 -0.07 -16.64
C GLN A 48 11.10 1.07 -17.15
N GLN A 49 10.67 1.73 -18.23
CA GLN A 49 11.33 2.89 -18.83
C GLN A 49 10.55 4.18 -18.56
N ALA A 50 9.55 4.13 -17.69
CA ALA A 50 8.75 5.23 -17.18
C ALA A 50 9.09 5.42 -15.67
N GLN A 51 8.14 5.91 -14.89
CA GLN A 51 8.24 6.03 -13.44
C GLN A 51 7.26 5.08 -12.74
N SER A 52 6.28 5.61 -12.00
CA SER A 52 5.21 4.82 -11.38
C SER A 52 4.20 4.38 -12.44
N VAL A 53 3.46 3.31 -12.15
CA VAL A 53 2.40 2.83 -13.04
C VAL A 53 1.21 3.81 -13.01
N LEU A 54 0.67 4.07 -11.83
CA LEU A 54 -0.36 5.10 -11.63
C LEU A 54 0.11 6.11 -10.59
N ASN A 55 0.15 7.39 -10.97
CA ASN A 55 0.41 8.49 -10.07
C ASN A 55 -0.83 9.40 -9.95
N LEU A 56 -1.23 9.68 -8.72
CA LEU A 56 -2.39 10.50 -8.38
C LEU A 56 -1.94 11.64 -7.45
N PRO A 57 -1.39 12.74 -8.00
CA PRO A 57 -0.95 13.88 -7.19
C PRO A 57 -2.07 14.49 -6.33
N TRP A 58 -3.31 14.39 -6.80
CA TRP A 58 -4.51 14.79 -6.05
C TRP A 58 -5.75 14.05 -6.54
N MET A 59 -6.59 13.57 -5.63
CA MET A 59 -7.87 12.96 -5.98
C MET A 59 -8.96 13.22 -4.94
N GLN A 60 -10.15 13.62 -5.39
CA GLN A 60 -11.30 13.77 -4.49
C GLN A 60 -12.49 12.96 -5.01
N GLN A 61 -13.17 12.22 -4.13
CA GLN A 61 -14.33 11.39 -4.50
C GLN A 61 -13.97 10.40 -5.64
N GLY A 62 -12.83 9.74 -5.49
CA GLY A 62 -12.25 8.90 -6.53
C GLY A 62 -12.44 7.41 -6.28
N VAL A 63 -12.47 6.62 -7.36
CA VAL A 63 -12.60 5.16 -7.30
C VAL A 63 -11.53 4.49 -8.16
N ILE A 64 -10.80 3.54 -7.58
CA ILE A 64 -9.80 2.71 -8.25
C ILE A 64 -10.19 1.26 -7.99
N ILE A 65 -10.76 0.58 -8.99
CA ILE A 65 -11.30 -0.78 -8.80
C ILE A 65 -11.02 -1.74 -9.94
N HIS A 66 -10.78 -3.00 -9.60
CA HIS A 66 -10.60 -4.10 -10.56
C HIS A 66 -9.46 -3.88 -11.57
N ASN A 67 -8.41 -3.17 -11.18
CA ASN A 67 -7.26 -2.90 -12.05
C ASN A 67 -6.07 -3.82 -11.75
N GLN A 68 -5.19 -3.94 -12.74
CA GLN A 68 -3.87 -4.54 -12.59
C GLN A 68 -2.80 -3.47 -12.80
N PHE A 69 -1.96 -3.25 -11.80
CA PHE A 69 -0.85 -2.30 -11.84
C PHE A 69 0.47 -3.05 -11.67
N LEU A 70 1.19 -3.23 -12.78
CA LEU A 70 2.29 -4.18 -12.86
C LEU A 70 3.60 -3.50 -13.27
N TYR A 71 4.67 -3.87 -12.59
CA TYR A 71 6.05 -3.66 -13.04
C TYR A 71 6.42 -2.17 -13.24
N PRO A 72 6.43 -1.36 -12.16
CA PRO A 72 6.97 -0.01 -12.19
C PRO A 72 8.47 -0.01 -12.50
N ALA A 73 9.01 1.17 -12.82
CA ALA A 73 10.45 1.36 -12.88
C ALA A 73 11.10 1.26 -11.50
N LYS A 74 12.41 1.05 -11.49
CA LYS A 74 13.22 1.01 -10.26
C LYS A 74 13.02 2.29 -9.44
N LYS A 75 12.85 2.14 -8.13
CA LYS A 75 12.56 3.17 -7.12
C LYS A 75 11.15 3.77 -7.15
N TYR A 76 10.29 3.30 -8.04
CA TYR A 76 8.91 3.78 -8.15
C TYR A 76 7.92 2.71 -7.67
N ALA A 77 6.64 3.09 -7.58
CA ALA A 77 5.56 2.26 -7.07
C ALA A 77 4.55 1.91 -8.17
N CYS A 78 3.75 0.85 -7.96
CA CYS A 78 2.60 0.57 -8.81
C CYS A 78 1.54 1.67 -8.67
N LEU A 79 1.27 2.09 -7.43
CA LEU A 79 0.38 3.20 -7.15
C LEU A 79 1.06 4.19 -6.22
N LYS A 80 1.03 5.45 -6.62
CA LYS A 80 1.34 6.60 -5.77
C LYS A 80 0.11 7.49 -5.67
N LEU A 81 -0.45 7.64 -4.47
CA LEU A 81 -1.52 8.58 -4.17
C LEU A 81 -0.99 9.62 -3.19
N GLU A 82 -1.04 10.87 -3.61
CA GLU A 82 -0.49 11.98 -2.86
C GLU A 82 -1.56 13.00 -2.48
N SER A 83 -1.12 14.06 -1.82
CA SER A 83 -1.87 15.28 -1.62
C SER A 83 -1.13 16.48 -2.23
N PRO A 84 -1.86 17.50 -2.72
CA PRO A 84 -1.25 18.61 -3.44
C PRO A 84 -0.39 19.48 -2.52
N PHE A 85 0.69 20.01 -3.10
CA PHE A 85 1.73 20.77 -2.42
C PHE A 85 1.31 22.18 -1.97
N SER A 86 0.34 22.83 -2.64
CA SER A 86 0.01 24.24 -2.35
C SER A 86 -1.44 24.62 -2.66
N ASP A 87 -1.87 25.74 -2.06
CA ASP A 87 -3.18 26.43 -2.22
C ASP A 87 -3.45 26.96 -3.65
N THR A 88 -2.61 26.67 -4.65
CA THR A 88 -2.82 27.05 -6.06
C THR A 88 -4.06 26.39 -6.67
N THR A 89 -4.51 25.29 -6.07
CA THR A 89 -5.85 24.75 -6.23
C THR A 89 -6.55 25.05 -4.92
N HIS A 90 -7.65 25.81 -4.92
CA HIS A 90 -8.53 26.17 -3.79
C HIS A 90 -8.06 25.87 -2.35
N GLN A 91 -8.31 26.78 -1.40
CA GLN A 91 -8.05 26.67 0.06
C GLN A 91 -8.42 25.32 0.75
N ARG A 92 -9.05 24.35 0.08
CA ARG A 92 -9.45 23.02 0.58
C ARG A 92 -9.02 21.82 -0.30
N SER A 93 -8.01 21.93 -1.15
CA SER A 93 -7.57 20.79 -1.99
C SER A 93 -6.82 19.74 -1.17
N ALA A 94 -7.54 18.86 -0.49
CA ALA A 94 -6.99 17.64 0.11
C ALA A 94 -7.38 16.45 -0.77
N THR A 95 -6.54 15.43 -0.80
CA THR A 95 -6.95 14.13 -1.35
C THR A 95 -7.88 13.48 -0.34
N ARG A 96 -9.13 13.20 -0.76
CA ARG A 96 -10.14 12.70 0.17
C ARG A 96 -11.23 11.86 -0.48
N GLN A 97 -11.85 10.99 0.31
CA GLN A 97 -12.97 10.15 -0.13
C GLN A 97 -12.55 9.29 -1.33
N VAL A 98 -11.47 8.52 -1.16
CA VAL A 98 -10.91 7.67 -2.21
C VAL A 98 -11.11 6.21 -1.84
N LEU A 99 -11.72 5.45 -2.75
CA LEU A 99 -11.91 4.01 -2.63
C LEU A 99 -10.93 3.28 -3.56
N ILE A 100 -10.12 2.40 -2.99
CA ILE A 100 -9.14 1.56 -3.70
C ILE A 100 -9.50 0.11 -3.39
N LEU A 101 -10.19 -0.55 -4.31
CA LEU A 101 -10.86 -1.82 -4.06
C LEU A 101 -10.47 -2.89 -5.09
N ASP A 102 -10.17 -4.11 -4.64
CA ASP A 102 -9.99 -5.28 -5.52
C ASP A 102 -9.04 -5.05 -6.72
N ASN A 103 -7.90 -4.41 -6.46
CA ASN A 103 -6.84 -4.25 -7.46
C ASN A 103 -5.71 -5.24 -7.21
N HIS A 104 -4.98 -5.57 -8.27
CA HIS A 104 -3.74 -6.34 -8.21
C HIS A 104 -2.54 -5.41 -8.44
N PHE A 105 -1.60 -5.38 -7.49
CA PHE A 105 -0.34 -4.66 -7.60
C PHE A 105 0.83 -5.65 -7.58
N GLU A 106 1.72 -5.58 -8.58
CA GLU A 106 2.91 -6.44 -8.63
C GLU A 106 4.17 -5.71 -9.07
N THR A 107 5.28 -5.95 -8.38
CA THR A 107 6.60 -5.46 -8.78
C THR A 107 7.51 -6.60 -9.24
N TYR A 108 8.58 -6.25 -9.97
CA TYR A 108 9.56 -7.24 -10.43
C TYR A 108 11.00 -6.87 -10.08
N GLN A 109 11.35 -5.57 -10.05
CA GLN A 109 12.72 -5.14 -9.78
C GLN A 109 12.84 -3.69 -9.30
N GLY A 110 13.55 -3.52 -8.18
CA GLY A 110 14.09 -2.24 -7.74
C GLY A 110 13.08 -1.31 -7.07
N SER A 111 11.87 -1.77 -6.80
CA SER A 111 10.85 -1.01 -6.05
C SER A 111 11.07 -1.23 -4.56
N GLU A 112 11.16 -0.15 -3.78
CA GLU A 112 11.23 -0.25 -2.31
C GLU A 112 9.84 -0.46 -1.69
N LYS A 113 8.82 0.11 -2.34
CA LYS A 113 7.40 0.09 -1.94
C LYS A 113 6.52 -0.23 -3.14
N ILE A 114 5.51 -1.09 -2.97
CA ILE A 114 4.60 -1.46 -4.05
C ILE A 114 3.48 -0.43 -4.19
N VAL A 115 2.89 -0.03 -3.06
CA VAL A 115 1.86 1.01 -2.98
C VAL A 115 2.29 2.08 -1.98
N GLU A 116 2.19 3.34 -2.39
CA GLU A 116 2.48 4.52 -1.59
C GLU A 116 1.25 5.44 -1.54
N ILE A 117 0.76 5.70 -0.33
CA ILE A 117 -0.36 6.61 -0.07
C ILE A 117 0.10 7.58 1.03
N LEU A 118 0.81 8.63 0.62
CA LEU A 118 1.47 9.57 1.53
C LEU A 118 1.35 11.01 1.00
N PRO A 119 1.35 12.03 1.87
CA PRO A 119 1.44 13.40 1.41
C PRO A 119 2.69 13.61 0.54
N ALA A 120 2.59 14.41 -0.52
CA ALA A 120 3.72 14.64 -1.43
C ALA A 120 4.93 15.27 -0.71
N HIS A 121 4.66 16.04 0.35
CA HIS A 121 5.65 16.72 1.15
C HIS A 121 5.19 16.80 2.62
N GLN A 122 6.12 16.96 3.56
CA GLN A 122 5.82 17.10 5.00
C GLN A 122 4.94 18.32 5.35
N GLN A 123 4.82 19.27 4.42
CA GLN A 123 4.00 20.47 4.57
C GLN A 123 2.67 20.37 3.79
N SER A 124 2.47 19.29 3.04
CA SER A 124 1.24 19.07 2.27
C SER A 124 0.07 18.78 3.21
N LYS A 125 -1.16 19.05 2.74
CA LYS A 125 -2.39 18.68 3.45
C LYS A 125 -2.44 17.17 3.66
N MET A 126 -3.04 16.69 4.75
CA MET A 126 -3.22 15.26 4.95
C MET A 126 -4.13 14.64 3.88
N LEU A 127 -3.98 13.33 3.71
CA LEU A 127 -4.95 12.51 3.01
C LEU A 127 -6.06 12.12 3.98
N TYR A 128 -7.32 12.12 3.54
CA TYR A 128 -8.48 11.85 4.40
C TYR A 128 -9.41 10.81 3.80
N ASP A 129 -10.11 10.05 4.65
CA ASP A 129 -11.25 9.22 4.25
C ASP A 129 -10.89 8.28 3.07
N ILE A 130 -9.86 7.47 3.26
CA ILE A 130 -9.38 6.50 2.26
C ILE A 130 -9.74 5.09 2.70
N ILE A 131 -10.26 4.30 1.77
CA ILE A 131 -10.50 2.87 1.97
C ILE A 131 -9.62 2.09 0.99
N PHE A 132 -8.71 1.27 1.52
CA PHE A 132 -7.90 0.32 0.78
C PHE A 132 -8.36 -1.10 1.13
N GLU A 133 -9.17 -1.69 0.26
CA GLU A 133 -9.90 -2.92 0.55
C GLU A 133 -9.75 -4.02 -0.50
N GLY A 134 -9.66 -5.28 -0.07
CA GLY A 134 -9.77 -6.42 -0.99
C GLY A 134 -8.65 -6.53 -2.02
N ASN A 135 -7.59 -5.72 -1.92
CA ASN A 135 -6.53 -5.69 -2.91
C ASN A 135 -5.55 -6.85 -2.71
N TYR A 136 -4.95 -7.29 -3.82
CA TYR A 136 -3.83 -8.22 -3.83
C TYR A 136 -2.52 -7.47 -4.12
N VAL A 137 -1.59 -7.50 -3.18
CA VAL A 137 -0.29 -6.83 -3.29
C VAL A 137 0.81 -7.89 -3.32
N ASN A 138 1.58 -7.96 -4.40
CA ASN A 138 2.55 -9.01 -4.64
C ASN A 138 3.96 -8.45 -4.91
N THR A 139 4.94 -8.89 -4.14
CA THR A 139 6.35 -8.51 -4.36
C THR A 139 6.96 -9.14 -5.61
N GLY A 140 6.31 -10.16 -6.19
CA GLY A 140 6.84 -10.89 -7.33
C GLY A 140 8.21 -11.48 -6.99
N THR A 141 9.24 -11.08 -7.75
CA THR A 141 10.64 -11.46 -7.49
C THR A 141 11.51 -10.30 -6.99
N ASP A 142 10.89 -9.20 -6.58
CA ASP A 142 11.60 -7.96 -6.29
C ASP A 142 12.22 -7.95 -4.88
N LYS A 143 13.53 -8.23 -4.85
CA LYS A 143 14.32 -8.30 -3.61
C LYS A 143 14.57 -6.95 -2.94
N SER A 144 14.23 -5.82 -3.58
CA SER A 144 14.35 -4.50 -2.93
C SER A 144 13.13 -4.10 -2.13
N VAL A 145 11.99 -4.78 -2.27
CA VAL A 145 10.76 -4.37 -1.59
C VAL A 145 10.92 -4.52 -0.10
N GLU A 146 10.82 -3.41 0.61
CA GLU A 146 10.77 -3.34 2.08
C GLU A 146 9.34 -3.17 2.58
N TYR A 147 8.46 -2.56 1.76
CA TYR A 147 7.08 -2.25 2.14
C TYR A 147 6.07 -2.73 1.10
N GLY A 148 5.10 -3.55 1.50
CA GLY A 148 3.96 -3.90 0.64
C GLY A 148 3.08 -2.67 0.39
N LEU A 149 2.51 -2.13 1.47
CA LEU A 149 1.74 -0.90 1.50
C LEU A 149 2.37 0.06 2.50
N MET A 150 2.66 1.29 2.07
CA MET A 150 3.03 2.39 2.96
C MET A 150 1.97 3.48 2.87
N ILE A 151 1.36 3.82 4.01
CA ILE A 151 0.19 4.70 4.06
C ILE A 151 0.17 5.60 5.29
N GLY A 152 -0.22 6.86 5.09
CA GLY A 152 -0.32 7.87 6.15
C GLY A 152 -1.36 8.93 5.82
N GLY A 153 -2.01 9.48 6.85
CA GLY A 153 -3.15 10.39 6.73
C GLY A 153 -4.15 10.22 7.86
N GLU A 154 -5.40 10.61 7.63
CA GLU A 154 -6.47 10.61 8.63
C GLU A 154 -7.69 9.83 8.16
N ASN A 155 -8.35 9.11 9.07
CA ASN A 155 -9.57 8.34 8.80
C ASN A 155 -9.40 7.33 7.66
N ILE A 156 -8.40 6.46 7.77
CA ILE A 156 -8.07 5.48 6.73
C ILE A 156 -8.45 4.07 7.19
N THR A 157 -9.07 3.30 6.30
CA THR A 157 -9.38 1.89 6.53
C THR A 157 -8.61 1.01 5.55
N ILE A 158 -7.88 0.02 6.09
CA ILE A 158 -7.09 -0.97 5.35
C ILE A 158 -7.65 -2.34 5.72
N ARG A 159 -8.44 -2.96 4.85
CA ARG A 159 -9.14 -4.20 5.22
C ARG A 159 -9.23 -5.26 4.15
N ASN A 160 -9.27 -6.53 4.56
CA ASN A 160 -9.49 -7.67 3.66
C ASN A 160 -8.47 -7.78 2.50
N ASN A 161 -7.27 -7.20 2.64
CA ASN A 161 -6.24 -7.27 1.60
C ASN A 161 -5.40 -8.55 1.77
N ILE A 162 -4.87 -9.06 0.67
CA ILE A 162 -3.87 -10.13 0.66
C ILE A 162 -2.54 -9.53 0.22
N ILE A 163 -1.51 -9.63 1.06
CA ILE A 163 -0.18 -9.09 0.80
C ILE A 163 0.82 -10.25 0.79
N ASN A 164 1.33 -10.57 -0.39
CA ASN A 164 2.39 -11.54 -0.60
C ASN A 164 3.76 -10.85 -0.56
N GLY A 165 4.51 -11.10 0.52
CA GLY A 165 5.89 -10.65 0.71
C GLY A 165 6.95 -11.64 0.27
N SER A 166 6.59 -12.71 -0.45
CA SER A 166 7.53 -13.74 -0.89
C SER A 166 8.52 -13.20 -1.91
N GLY A 167 9.81 -13.36 -1.66
CA GLY A 167 10.88 -12.84 -2.52
C GLY A 167 11.30 -11.39 -2.22
N ALA A 168 10.63 -10.72 -1.28
CA ALA A 168 10.95 -9.37 -0.81
C ALA A 168 12.33 -9.29 -0.15
N ASN A 169 12.72 -8.09 0.30
CA ASN A 169 13.98 -7.83 0.99
C ASN A 169 14.21 -8.82 2.15
N LYS A 170 15.34 -9.51 2.11
CA LYS A 170 15.69 -10.57 3.08
C LYS A 170 16.11 -10.03 4.44
N LYS A 171 16.57 -8.78 4.53
CA LYS A 171 16.98 -8.17 5.80
C LYS A 171 15.77 -7.74 6.61
N ARG A 172 14.79 -7.12 5.95
CA ARG A 172 13.56 -6.65 6.57
C ARG A 172 12.47 -6.48 5.53
N TYR A 173 11.27 -6.92 5.86
CA TYR A 173 10.06 -6.68 5.08
C TYR A 173 8.89 -6.38 6.03
N THR A 174 8.08 -5.41 5.65
CA THR A 174 6.84 -5.03 6.33
C THR A 174 5.67 -5.10 5.33
N GLY A 175 4.60 -5.82 5.69
CA GLY A 175 3.41 -5.92 4.84
C GLY A 175 2.67 -4.58 4.73
N ILE A 176 2.30 -3.99 5.87
CA ILE A 176 1.63 -2.70 5.98
C ILE A 176 2.43 -1.78 6.90
N THR A 177 2.79 -0.60 6.42
CA THR A 177 3.37 0.47 7.24
C THR A 177 2.37 1.61 7.36
N ILE A 178 1.94 1.89 8.59
CA ILE A 178 1.21 3.11 8.95
C ILE A 178 2.24 4.17 9.31
N ALA A 179 2.54 5.03 8.34
CA ALA A 179 3.65 5.95 8.36
C ALA A 179 3.33 7.21 9.18
N ASP A 180 4.36 7.75 9.81
CA ASP A 180 4.36 9.14 10.22
C ASP A 180 4.56 10.05 9.00
N VAL A 181 3.88 11.17 9.01
CA VAL A 181 3.76 12.16 7.92
C VAL A 181 4.19 13.56 8.41
N SER A 182 4.89 13.61 9.54
CA SER A 182 5.13 14.78 10.39
C SER A 182 5.60 16.08 9.71
N LEU A 183 4.91 17.18 10.10
CA LEU A 183 5.45 18.43 10.68
C LEU A 183 4.33 19.29 11.33
N SER A 184 3.07 19.17 10.91
CA SER A 184 1.94 19.90 11.55
C SER A 184 0.74 19.03 11.95
N ASP A 185 0.55 17.86 11.33
CA ASP A 185 -0.49 16.90 11.67
C ASP A 185 0.11 15.49 11.69
N LYS A 186 -0.42 14.59 12.53
CA LYS A 186 0.00 13.19 12.63
C LYS A 186 -0.97 12.30 11.88
N SER A 187 -0.48 11.16 11.38
CA SER A 187 -1.38 10.09 10.93
C SER A 187 -2.27 9.64 12.08
N LYS A 188 -3.59 9.63 11.88
CA LYS A 188 -4.54 9.29 12.95
C LYS A 188 -5.83 8.64 12.49
N ASN A 189 -6.50 7.93 13.40
CA ASN A 189 -7.76 7.24 13.12
C ASN A 189 -7.62 6.23 11.96
N ILE A 190 -6.55 5.44 11.97
CA ILE A 190 -6.27 4.46 10.91
C ILE A 190 -6.58 3.06 11.46
N LYS A 191 -7.33 2.28 10.70
CA LYS A 191 -7.69 0.90 11.03
C LYS A 191 -7.11 -0.06 10.00
N ALA A 192 -6.31 -1.01 10.44
CA ALA A 192 -5.80 -2.12 9.63
C ALA A 192 -6.35 -3.44 10.18
N TYR A 193 -7.32 -4.04 9.51
CA TYR A 193 -7.96 -5.26 10.01
C TYR A 193 -8.34 -6.29 8.96
N ASN A 194 -8.42 -7.56 9.36
CA ASN A 194 -8.75 -8.70 8.49
C ASN A 194 -7.83 -8.82 7.26
N ASN A 195 -6.61 -8.29 7.30
CA ASN A 195 -5.65 -8.45 6.22
C ASN A 195 -4.88 -9.76 6.39
N THR A 196 -4.52 -10.40 5.28
CA THR A 196 -3.62 -11.55 5.27
C THR A 196 -2.28 -11.13 4.69
N ILE A 197 -1.22 -11.30 5.47
CA ILE A 197 0.15 -10.98 5.08
C ILE A 197 0.94 -12.28 5.12
N TYR A 198 1.43 -12.73 3.98
CA TYR A 198 2.15 -14.00 3.91
C TYR A 198 3.51 -13.86 3.24
N ARG A 199 4.46 -14.68 3.68
CA ARG A 199 5.79 -14.79 3.08
C ARG A 199 6.28 -16.23 3.22
N GLN A 200 6.52 -16.91 2.10
CA GLN A 200 6.91 -18.32 2.12
C GLN A 200 8.42 -18.55 2.22
N ASP A 201 9.24 -17.57 1.84
CA ASP A 201 10.70 -17.67 1.82
C ASP A 201 11.34 -17.09 3.10
N TRP A 202 12.63 -17.38 3.30
CA TRP A 202 13.36 -16.90 4.47
C TRP A 202 13.53 -15.37 4.45
N GLY A 203 13.27 -14.74 5.60
CA GLY A 203 13.59 -13.34 5.88
C GLY A 203 14.09 -13.17 7.32
N LYS A 204 15.08 -12.30 7.52
CA LYS A 204 15.65 -12.03 8.86
C LYS A 204 14.61 -11.41 9.79
N MET A 205 13.84 -10.46 9.30
CA MET A 205 12.78 -9.78 10.04
C MET A 205 11.57 -9.60 9.13
N VAL A 206 10.42 -10.11 9.57
CA VAL A 206 9.14 -9.94 8.88
C VAL A 206 8.14 -9.31 9.83
N VAL A 207 7.59 -8.17 9.42
CA VAL A 207 6.57 -7.43 10.18
C VAL A 207 5.26 -7.50 9.41
N GLY A 208 4.18 -7.88 10.08
CA GLY A 208 2.84 -7.76 9.53
C GLY A 208 2.49 -6.30 9.33
N VAL A 209 2.18 -5.63 10.44
CA VAL A 209 1.83 -4.21 10.47
C VAL A 209 2.84 -3.44 11.31
N GLN A 210 3.49 -2.42 10.73
CA GLN A 210 4.29 -1.44 11.47
C GLN A 210 3.46 -0.17 11.69
N VAL A 211 3.54 0.39 12.90
CA VAL A 211 2.97 1.68 13.24
C VAL A 211 4.09 2.61 13.71
N ASP A 212 4.24 3.74 13.03
CA ASP A 212 5.29 4.70 13.35
C ASP A 212 5.03 5.48 14.65
N LYS A 213 6.11 6.10 15.15
CA LYS A 213 6.16 6.68 16.50
C LYS A 213 5.16 7.83 16.74
N LEU A 214 4.93 8.66 15.73
CA LEU A 214 4.10 9.87 15.84
C LEU A 214 2.75 9.66 15.16
N THR A 215 2.02 8.65 15.59
CA THR A 215 0.66 8.32 15.13
C THR A 215 -0.33 8.32 16.29
N GLU A 216 -1.62 8.47 16.01
CA GLU A 216 -2.68 8.56 17.04
C GLU A 216 -3.92 7.72 16.68
N ASN A 217 -4.54 7.07 17.68
CA ASN A 217 -5.75 6.27 17.48
C ASN A 217 -5.64 5.26 16.32
N ILE A 218 -4.61 4.40 16.40
CA ILE A 218 -4.36 3.36 15.40
C ILE A 218 -4.90 2.03 15.90
N GLU A 219 -5.67 1.35 15.07
CA GLU A 219 -6.28 0.05 15.36
C GLU A 219 -5.72 -1.02 14.42
N VAL A 220 -5.13 -2.08 14.95
CA VAL A 220 -4.57 -3.20 14.19
C VAL A 220 -5.19 -4.50 14.70
N THR A 221 -6.24 -5.00 14.03
CA THR A 221 -7.04 -6.11 14.57
C THR A 221 -7.28 -7.23 13.58
N ASN A 222 -7.38 -8.48 14.07
CA ASN A 222 -7.78 -9.63 13.24
C ASN A 222 -6.94 -9.86 11.97
N ASN A 223 -5.69 -9.42 11.92
CA ASN A 223 -4.82 -9.68 10.77
C ASN A 223 -4.16 -11.05 10.91
N LEU A 224 -4.02 -11.75 9.80
CA LEU A 224 -3.29 -13.01 9.71
C LEU A 224 -1.91 -12.75 9.13
N ILE A 225 -0.86 -13.09 9.87
CA ILE A 225 0.52 -13.02 9.39
C ILE A 225 1.07 -14.45 9.31
N TYR A 226 1.47 -14.90 8.12
CA TYR A 226 2.06 -16.22 7.91
C TYR A 226 3.45 -16.13 7.29
N SER A 227 4.47 -16.33 8.11
CA SER A 227 5.88 -16.28 7.67
C SER A 227 6.70 -17.39 8.35
N PRO A 228 6.50 -18.67 7.94
CA PRO A 228 7.01 -19.82 8.67
C PRO A 228 8.55 -19.94 8.63
N LEU A 229 9.21 -19.35 7.63
CA LEU A 229 10.66 -19.39 7.48
C LEU A 229 11.35 -18.11 7.97
N ALA A 230 10.62 -17.14 8.55
CA ALA A 230 11.25 -15.95 9.10
C ALA A 230 12.09 -16.27 10.34
N ALA A 231 13.29 -15.69 10.42
CA ALA A 231 14.10 -15.79 11.64
C ALA A 231 13.47 -15.03 12.82
N SER A 232 12.78 -13.93 12.53
CA SER A 232 11.98 -13.15 13.47
C SER A 232 10.72 -12.65 12.77
N CYS A 233 9.58 -12.82 13.43
CA CYS A 233 8.29 -12.32 12.95
C CYS A 233 7.59 -11.50 14.03
N LYS A 234 7.13 -10.30 13.67
CA LYS A 234 6.24 -9.48 14.49
C LYS A 234 4.89 -9.36 13.81
N LEU A 235 3.82 -9.68 14.55
CA LEU A 235 2.45 -9.43 14.10
C LEU A 235 2.22 -7.94 13.88
N THR A 236 2.54 -7.18 14.94
CA THR A 236 2.50 -5.73 14.96
C THR A 236 3.81 -5.21 15.55
N GLU A 237 4.41 -4.22 14.92
CA GLU A 237 5.52 -3.45 15.46
C GLU A 237 5.09 -2.01 15.66
N ASP A 238 4.70 -1.67 16.88
CA ASP A 238 4.30 -0.31 17.26
C ASP A 238 5.50 0.43 17.86
N LEU A 239 6.01 1.41 17.11
CA LEU A 239 7.14 2.24 17.52
C LEU A 239 6.75 3.38 18.47
N GLY A 240 5.46 3.71 18.56
CA GLY A 240 4.92 4.74 19.44
C GLY A 240 4.37 4.19 20.76
N GLY A 241 4.03 2.90 20.81
CA GLY A 241 3.48 2.20 21.97
C GLY A 241 2.05 2.62 22.31
N LYS A 242 1.28 3.08 21.32
CA LYS A 242 -0.08 3.64 21.46
C LYS A 242 -1.13 3.01 20.55
N ALA A 243 -0.73 2.11 19.65
CA ALA A 243 -1.66 1.40 18.79
C ALA A 243 -2.44 0.36 19.60
N PHE A 244 -3.74 0.27 19.36
CA PHE A 244 -4.55 -0.85 19.83
C PHE A 244 -4.32 -2.04 18.89
N ALA A 245 -3.73 -3.12 19.39
CA ALA A 245 -3.49 -4.33 18.63
C ALA A 245 -4.15 -5.53 19.32
N ASP A 246 -5.09 -6.18 18.63
CA ASP A 246 -5.87 -7.29 19.20
C ASP A 246 -6.19 -8.38 18.17
N ASN A 247 -6.27 -9.64 18.61
CA ASN A 247 -6.64 -10.80 17.78
C ASN A 247 -5.85 -10.98 16.47
N ASN A 248 -4.64 -10.44 16.37
CA ASN A 248 -3.75 -10.75 15.24
C ASN A 248 -3.15 -12.15 15.44
N ALA A 249 -3.08 -12.93 14.36
CA ALA A 249 -2.69 -14.33 14.42
C ALA A 249 -1.41 -14.62 13.61
N PHE A 250 -0.54 -15.44 14.19
CA PHE A 250 0.55 -16.11 13.46
C PHE A 250 0.36 -17.61 13.64
N PRO A 251 0.03 -18.38 12.60
CA PRO A 251 -0.06 -19.82 12.73
C PRO A 251 1.34 -20.36 12.98
N LYS A 252 1.63 -20.71 14.24
CA LYS A 252 2.84 -21.47 14.57
C LYS A 252 2.71 -22.84 13.92
N ILE A 253 3.68 -23.23 13.10
CA ILE A 253 3.81 -24.62 12.68
C ILE A 253 4.11 -25.45 13.93
N ILE A 254 3.12 -26.17 14.43
CA ILE A 254 3.30 -27.14 15.50
C ILE A 254 3.92 -28.39 14.87
N LEU A 255 5.26 -28.44 14.84
CA LEU A 255 6.03 -29.58 14.30
C LEU A 255 5.66 -30.91 14.97
N SER A 256 5.14 -30.91 16.21
CA SER A 256 4.68 -32.13 16.89
C SER A 256 3.45 -32.77 16.25
N LEU A 257 2.62 -32.01 15.52
CA LEU A 257 1.48 -32.58 14.77
C LEU A 257 1.93 -33.24 13.45
N ILE A 258 3.05 -32.80 12.88
CA ILE A 258 3.59 -33.37 11.63
C ILE A 258 4.27 -34.72 11.90
N LYS A 259 4.92 -34.91 13.06
CA LYS A 259 5.54 -36.20 13.42
C LYS A 259 4.53 -37.35 13.62
N ASN A 260 3.28 -37.05 13.99
CA ASN A 260 2.28 -38.09 14.25
C ASN A 260 1.54 -38.58 13.00
N GLN A 261 1.67 -37.92 11.84
CA GLN A 261 1.05 -38.40 10.60
C GLN A 261 1.96 -39.30 9.75
N TYR A 262 3.27 -39.31 9.99
CA TYR A 262 4.21 -40.15 9.22
C TYR A 262 4.65 -41.45 9.93
N ASN A 263 4.24 -41.67 11.18
CA ASN A 263 4.54 -42.91 11.91
C ASN A 263 3.56 -44.07 11.63
N HIS A 264 2.58 -43.90 10.73
CA HIS A 264 1.62 -44.94 10.36
C HIS A 264 1.79 -45.48 8.92
N LEU A 265 2.83 -45.08 8.18
CA LEU A 265 3.04 -45.52 6.79
C LEU A 265 4.34 -46.31 6.54
N ILE A 266 4.99 -46.83 7.58
CA ILE A 266 6.04 -47.82 7.41
C ILE A 266 5.78 -48.91 8.44
N PHE A 267 5.11 -49.99 8.03
CA PHE A 267 5.31 -51.40 8.41
C PHE A 267 4.17 -52.24 7.81
N ASN A 268 4.41 -52.74 6.59
CA ASN A 268 4.19 -54.11 6.12
C ASN A 268 4.49 -54.18 4.61
#